data_AF-A0A5C2RWH7-F1
#
_entry.id   AF-A0A5C2RWH7-F1
#
_cell.length_a   1.000
_cell.length_b   1.000
_cell.length_c   1.000
_cell.angle_alpha   90.00
_cell.angle_beta   90.00
_cell.angle_gamma   90.00
#
_symmetry.space_group_name_H-M   'P 1'
#
loop_
_entity.id
_entity.type
_entity.pdbx_description
1 polymer ?
#
loop_
_entity_poly.entity_id
_entity_poly.type
_entity_poly.pdbx_seq_one_letter_code
_entity_poly.pdbx_strand_id
1 'polypeptide(L)'
;MPSDLNQELYLGGLLEGLKFTIVDVTPSVPDRSGWGATFSNPSAGSKTSNGNGDFDYLHCPFEIKGGEKIGTTKLTANSGLYSTGQGGKVDIKFHLEGKTTVNGSEVHINDDGYISVSASDWKGLERPDVSNVTYYWPNSPPCNAALTVPPSIAGMPDDIFFVHAAKPDAKELGMTSTTHQEVVDMVLNYAIRGIFWVNEKLFSWAIGPFKPF
;
A
#
# COMPACT_ATOMS: atom_id res chain seq x y z
N MET A 1 -2.71 -27.46 4.16
CA MET A 1 -1.72 -26.40 4.42
C MET A 1 -2.47 -25.08 4.37
N PRO A 2 -2.16 -24.11 5.23
CA PRO A 2 -2.80 -22.80 5.14
C PRO A 2 -2.54 -22.20 3.76
N SER A 3 -3.59 -21.66 3.14
CA SER A 3 -3.51 -21.04 1.83
C SER A 3 -2.78 -19.70 1.90
N ASP A 4 -2.22 -19.31 0.76
CA ASP A 4 -1.56 -18.02 0.58
C ASP A 4 -2.44 -16.85 1.05
N LEU A 5 -1.83 -15.82 1.60
CA LEU A 5 -2.49 -14.55 1.89
C LEU A 5 -2.18 -13.57 0.76
N ASN A 6 -3.21 -13.24 -0.04
CA ASN A 6 -3.08 -12.26 -1.11
C ASN A 6 -3.69 -10.93 -0.66
N GLN A 7 -2.98 -9.83 -0.88
CA GLN A 7 -3.49 -8.48 -0.66
C GLN A 7 -3.37 -7.70 -1.95
N GLU A 8 -4.48 -7.13 -2.42
CA GLU A 8 -4.47 -6.26 -3.59
C GLU A 8 -4.34 -4.79 -3.16
N LEU A 9 -3.49 -4.07 -3.88
CA LEU A 9 -3.18 -2.66 -3.67
C LEU A 9 -3.55 -1.86 -4.91
N TYR A 10 -4.35 -0.80 -4.73
CA TYR A 10 -4.78 0.10 -5.80
C TYR A 10 -4.39 1.53 -5.50
N LEU A 11 -4.02 2.28 -6.53
CA LEU A 11 -3.93 3.73 -6.45
C LEU A 11 -5.33 4.28 -6.75
N GLY A 12 -6.18 4.38 -5.74
CA GLY A 12 -7.56 4.83 -5.89
C GLY A 12 -7.65 6.25 -6.45
N GLY A 13 -6.82 7.17 -5.95
CA GLY A 13 -6.85 8.57 -6.39
C GLY A 13 -5.50 9.26 -6.39
N LEU A 14 -5.28 10.08 -7.42
CA LEU A 14 -4.10 10.91 -7.61
C LEU A 14 -4.53 12.30 -8.06
N LEU A 15 -4.03 13.34 -7.40
CA LEU A 15 -4.35 14.72 -7.79
C LEU A 15 -3.76 15.03 -9.17
N GLU A 16 -4.48 15.86 -9.92
CA GLU A 16 -4.04 16.27 -11.26
C GLU A 16 -2.65 16.93 -11.21
N GLY A 17 -1.82 16.61 -12.19
CA GLY A 17 -0.45 17.12 -12.33
C GLY A 17 0.59 16.42 -11.46
N LEU A 18 0.19 15.42 -10.67
CA LEU A 18 1.09 14.54 -9.93
C LEU A 18 1.32 13.23 -10.69
N LYS A 19 2.50 12.65 -10.47
CA LYS A 19 2.93 11.37 -11.02
C LYS A 19 3.36 10.45 -9.89
N PHE A 20 2.79 9.25 -9.86
CA PHE A 20 3.12 8.23 -8.88
C PHE A 20 3.90 7.09 -9.54
N THR A 21 5.10 6.82 -9.04
CA THR A 21 6.04 5.86 -9.61
C THR A 21 6.50 4.86 -8.56
N ILE A 22 6.35 3.57 -8.82
CA ILE A 22 7.03 2.55 -8.02
C ILE A 22 8.49 2.50 -8.43
N VAL A 23 9.39 2.70 -7.47
CA VAL A 23 10.84 2.78 -7.72
C VAL A 23 11.61 1.55 -7.24
N ASP A 24 11.10 0.86 -6.22
CA ASP A 24 11.67 -0.40 -5.75
C ASP A 24 10.61 -1.27 -5.06
N VAL A 25 10.80 -2.59 -5.13
CA VAL A 25 10.01 -3.56 -4.38
C VAL A 25 10.94 -4.63 -3.83
N THR A 26 10.82 -4.90 -2.54
CA THR A 26 11.65 -5.84 -1.80
C THR A 26 10.77 -6.82 -1.01
N PRO A 27 10.46 -8.00 -1.60
CA PRO A 27 9.94 -9.13 -0.85
C PRO A 27 11.02 -9.72 0.05
N SER A 28 10.66 -10.10 1.27
CA SER A 28 11.58 -10.72 2.23
C SER A 28 10.88 -11.74 3.11
N VAL A 29 11.64 -12.70 3.61
CA VAL A 29 11.17 -13.77 4.49
C VAL A 29 12.11 -13.91 5.70
N PRO A 30 11.61 -14.35 6.87
CA PRO A 30 12.41 -14.42 8.10
C PRO A 30 13.52 -15.47 8.00
N ASP A 31 13.25 -16.56 7.30
CA ASP A 31 14.22 -17.60 6.94
C ASP A 31 13.84 -18.23 5.60
N ARG A 32 14.75 -19.01 5.01
CA ARG A 32 14.53 -19.69 3.72
C ARG A 32 13.77 -21.01 3.85
N SER A 33 13.24 -21.35 5.03
CA SER A 33 12.50 -22.59 5.25
C SER A 33 11.04 -22.42 4.83
N GLY A 34 10.74 -22.62 3.55
CA GLY A 34 9.38 -22.75 3.01
C GLY A 34 8.47 -21.50 3.03
N TRP A 35 8.83 -20.41 3.71
CA TRP A 35 8.11 -19.14 3.61
C TRP A 35 8.23 -18.55 2.20
N GLY A 36 7.21 -17.85 1.72
CA GLY A 36 7.29 -17.11 0.46
C GLY A 36 6.76 -15.70 0.61
N ALA A 37 7.36 -14.77 -0.12
CA ALA A 37 6.83 -13.42 -0.29
C ALA A 37 6.97 -13.03 -1.76
N THR A 38 5.89 -12.58 -2.38
CA THR A 38 5.87 -12.22 -3.79
C THR A 38 5.12 -10.90 -3.98
N PHE A 39 5.63 -10.08 -4.89
CA PHE A 39 4.89 -8.96 -5.46
C PHE A 39 4.71 -9.21 -6.95
N SER A 40 3.53 -8.89 -7.46
CA SER A 40 3.24 -8.93 -8.90
C SER A 40 2.46 -7.71 -9.34
N ASN A 41 2.86 -7.11 -10.46
CA ASN A 41 2.12 -6.09 -11.18
C ASN A 41 1.81 -6.62 -12.60
N PRO A 42 0.58 -6.43 -13.13
CA PRO A 42 0.18 -6.98 -14.43
C PRO A 42 1.02 -6.46 -15.61
N SER A 43 1.60 -5.26 -15.49
CA SER A 43 2.34 -4.59 -16.56
C SER A 43 3.86 -4.59 -16.34
N ALA A 44 4.31 -4.59 -15.07
CA ALA A 44 5.73 -4.47 -14.72
C ALA A 44 6.40 -5.81 -14.36
N GLY A 45 5.64 -6.88 -14.15
CA GLY A 45 6.18 -8.20 -13.82
C GLY A 45 6.11 -8.56 -12.33
N SER A 46 6.95 -9.49 -11.90
CA SER A 46 6.93 -10.03 -10.54
C SER A 46 8.32 -10.14 -9.92
N LYS A 47 8.37 -10.03 -8.60
CA LYS A 47 9.56 -10.25 -7.77
C LYS A 47 9.20 -11.12 -6.59
N THR A 48 10.04 -12.10 -6.27
CA THR A 48 9.77 -13.09 -5.23
C THR A 48 10.95 -13.25 -4.28
N SER A 49 10.67 -13.69 -3.06
CA SER A 49 11.64 -14.16 -2.10
C SER A 49 11.26 -15.57 -1.69
N ASN A 50 12.18 -16.51 -1.90
CA ASN A 50 12.02 -17.94 -1.60
C ASN A 50 10.84 -18.62 -2.35
N GLY A 51 10.37 -18.02 -3.45
CA GLY A 51 9.45 -18.66 -4.40
C GLY A 51 10.21 -19.63 -5.30
N ASN A 52 10.12 -20.93 -5.00
CA ASN A 52 10.75 -21.98 -5.80
C ASN A 52 10.29 -21.92 -7.27
N GLY A 53 11.12 -21.35 -8.15
CA GLY A 53 10.90 -21.38 -9.60
C GLY A 53 10.15 -20.19 -10.21
N ASP A 54 9.81 -19.15 -9.43
CA ASP A 54 9.24 -17.92 -9.99
C ASP A 54 10.34 -17.05 -10.62
N PHE A 55 10.08 -16.51 -11.81
CA PHE A 55 10.99 -15.55 -12.44
C PHE A 55 10.91 -14.19 -11.73
N ASP A 56 12.05 -13.70 -11.27
CA ASP A 56 12.21 -12.33 -10.80
C ASP A 56 12.55 -11.43 -12.00
N TYR A 57 11.58 -10.67 -12.47
CA TYR A 57 11.73 -9.77 -13.63
C TYR A 57 10.96 -8.46 -13.45
N LEU A 58 10.66 -8.06 -12.22
CA LEU A 58 9.97 -6.80 -11.96
C LEU A 58 10.78 -5.63 -12.51
N HIS A 59 10.23 -4.93 -13.49
CA HIS A 59 10.84 -3.77 -14.12
C HIS A 59 10.52 -2.51 -13.33
N CYS A 60 11.48 -2.03 -12.53
CA CYS A 60 11.42 -0.72 -11.87
C CYS A 60 12.36 0.29 -12.55
N PRO A 61 12.02 1.59 -12.58
CA PRO A 61 10.76 2.17 -12.08
C PRO A 61 9.58 1.98 -13.05
N PHE A 62 8.34 2.00 -12.54
CA PHE A 62 7.12 2.00 -13.35
C PHE A 62 6.05 2.93 -12.77
N GLU A 63 5.30 3.60 -13.64
CA GLU A 63 4.25 4.56 -13.27
C GLU A 63 2.91 3.85 -13.04
N ILE A 64 2.14 4.33 -12.07
CA ILE A 64 0.76 3.90 -11.80
C ILE A 64 -0.15 5.12 -11.86
N LYS A 65 -1.24 5.02 -12.62
CA LYS A 65 -2.23 6.10 -12.73
C LYS A 65 -3.31 5.97 -11.67
N GLY A 66 -4.00 7.07 -11.37
CA GLY A 66 -5.19 7.04 -10.54
C GLY A 66 -6.24 6.08 -11.12
N GLY A 67 -6.81 5.24 -10.24
CA GLY A 67 -7.72 4.14 -10.57
C GLY A 67 -7.03 2.81 -10.94
N GLU A 68 -5.70 2.77 -11.08
CA GLU A 68 -4.98 1.55 -11.48
C GLU A 68 -4.49 0.72 -10.29
N LYS A 69 -4.28 -0.57 -10.54
CA LYS A 69 -3.71 -1.50 -9.57
C LYS A 69 -2.22 -1.26 -9.42
N ILE A 70 -1.77 -0.97 -8.20
CA ILE A 70 -0.34 -0.91 -7.85
C ILE A 70 0.27 -2.30 -7.99
N GLY A 71 -0.41 -3.31 -7.45
CA GLY A 71 0.00 -4.71 -7.56
C GLY A 71 -0.74 -5.62 -6.58
N THR A 72 -0.35 -6.89 -6.59
CA THR A 72 -0.77 -7.89 -5.61
C THR A 72 0.45 -8.32 -4.80
N THR A 73 0.33 -8.34 -3.48
CA THR A 73 1.29 -9.05 -2.64
C THR A 73 0.73 -10.42 -2.29
N LYS A 74 1.61 -11.41 -2.21
CA LYS A 74 1.30 -12.78 -1.83
C LYS A 74 2.28 -13.23 -0.76
N LEU A 75 1.75 -13.60 0.40
CA LEU A 75 2.50 -14.13 1.53
C LEU A 75 2.16 -15.61 1.69
N THR A 76 3.16 -16.46 1.56
CA THR A 76 3.02 -17.92 1.58
C THR A 76 3.58 -18.46 2.89
N ALA A 77 2.81 -19.32 3.55
CA ALA A 77 3.23 -20.00 4.76
C ALA A 77 4.37 -20.98 4.50
N ASN A 78 5.20 -21.23 5.52
CA ASN A 78 6.04 -22.42 5.53
C ASN A 78 5.19 -23.70 5.41
N SER A 79 5.72 -24.76 4.81
CA SER A 79 5.05 -26.06 4.74
C SER A 79 5.21 -26.82 6.06
N GLY A 80 4.13 -27.00 6.83
CA GLY A 80 4.13 -27.90 7.99
C GLY A 80 3.17 -27.49 9.13
N LEU A 81 3.11 -28.33 10.17
CA LEU A 81 2.40 -28.02 11.42
C LEU A 81 3.09 -26.92 12.26
N TYR A 82 4.33 -26.57 11.90
CA TYR A 82 5.21 -25.65 12.66
C TYR A 82 5.36 -24.28 12.00
N SER A 83 4.47 -23.92 11.07
CA SER A 83 4.49 -22.65 10.37
C SER A 83 3.97 -21.53 11.27
N THR A 84 4.78 -21.17 12.27
CA THR A 84 4.46 -20.16 13.27
C THR A 84 5.39 -18.96 13.17
N GLY A 85 4.85 -17.76 13.38
CA GLY A 85 5.60 -16.50 13.41
C GLY A 85 5.21 -15.54 12.30
N GLN A 86 5.98 -14.46 12.14
CA GLN A 86 5.62 -13.31 11.31
C GLN A 86 5.47 -13.60 9.81
N GLY A 87 6.13 -14.64 9.31
CA GLY A 87 6.13 -14.99 7.89
C GLY A 87 6.77 -13.91 7.00
N GLY A 88 6.49 -13.97 5.70
CA GLY A 88 7.04 -13.03 4.72
C GLY A 88 6.46 -11.61 4.82
N LYS A 89 7.16 -10.66 4.22
CA LYS A 89 6.69 -9.28 4.01
C LYS A 89 7.12 -8.75 2.65
N VAL A 90 6.41 -7.73 2.16
CA VAL A 90 6.75 -7.01 0.92
C VAL A 90 6.84 -5.52 1.22
N ASP A 91 8.03 -4.96 1.03
CA ASP A 91 8.26 -3.51 1.12
C ASP A 91 8.27 -2.91 -0.29
N ILE A 92 7.50 -1.84 -0.50
CA ILE A 92 7.33 -1.13 -1.77
C ILE A 92 7.73 0.32 -1.54
N LYS A 93 8.68 0.81 -2.32
CA LYS A 93 9.07 2.22 -2.36
C LYS A 93 8.44 2.88 -3.57
N PHE A 94 7.80 4.02 -3.35
CA PHE A 94 7.26 4.86 -4.42
C PHE A 94 7.85 6.27 -4.37
N HIS A 95 7.75 6.96 -5.49
CA HIS A 95 8.13 8.35 -5.65
C HIS A 95 6.93 9.12 -6.20
N LEU A 96 6.59 10.25 -5.56
CA LEU A 96 5.57 11.16 -6.03
C LEU A 96 6.21 12.49 -6.41
N GLU A 97 6.01 12.88 -7.66
CA GLU A 97 6.53 14.13 -8.19
C GLU A 97 5.46 14.89 -8.96
N GLY A 98 5.65 16.20 -9.08
CA GLY A 98 4.86 17.04 -9.96
C GLY A 98 4.33 18.29 -9.29
N LYS A 99 3.33 18.89 -9.93
CA LYS A 99 2.72 20.13 -9.48
C LYS A 99 1.21 19.99 -9.52
N THR A 100 0.56 20.38 -8.43
CA THR A 100 -0.90 20.38 -8.36
C THR A 100 -1.41 21.70 -7.80
N THR A 101 -2.69 22.00 -8.01
CA THR A 101 -3.33 23.20 -7.49
C THR A 101 -4.31 22.83 -6.39
N VAL A 102 -4.07 23.35 -5.19
CA VAL A 102 -4.94 23.17 -4.01
C VAL A 102 -5.49 24.54 -3.64
N ASN A 103 -6.81 24.72 -3.78
CA ASN A 103 -7.50 25.97 -3.42
C ASN A 103 -6.83 27.23 -4.02
N GLY A 104 -6.48 27.14 -5.31
CA GLY A 104 -5.85 28.23 -6.06
C GLY A 104 -4.37 28.47 -5.73
N SER A 105 -3.77 27.66 -4.86
CA SER A 105 -2.33 27.68 -4.58
C SER A 105 -1.63 26.50 -5.26
N GLU A 106 -0.52 26.77 -5.93
CA GLU A 106 0.34 25.73 -6.49
C GLU A 106 1.13 25.03 -5.37
N VAL A 107 1.15 23.69 -5.40
CA VAL A 107 1.92 22.83 -4.50
C VAL A 107 2.80 21.94 -5.35
N HIS A 108 4.10 21.93 -5.06
CA HIS A 108 5.08 21.07 -5.73
C HIS A 108 5.45 19.92 -4.79
N ILE A 109 5.60 18.73 -5.36
CA ILE A 109 6.01 17.53 -4.62
C ILE A 109 7.19 16.90 -5.35
N ASN A 110 8.12 16.36 -4.58
CA ASN A 110 9.22 15.53 -5.06
C ASN A 110 9.69 14.62 -3.91
N ASP A 111 8.81 13.72 -3.48
CA ASP A 111 8.94 12.98 -2.23
C ASP A 111 8.91 11.46 -2.47
N ASP A 112 9.69 10.73 -1.67
CA ASP A 112 9.66 9.26 -1.62
C ASP A 112 8.74 8.77 -0.50
N GLY A 113 7.79 7.89 -0.81
CA GLY A 113 6.98 7.22 0.20
C GLY A 113 7.13 5.70 0.15
N TYR A 114 6.50 5.03 1.13
CA TYR A 114 6.67 3.59 1.32
C TYR A 114 5.36 2.92 1.72
N ILE A 115 5.18 1.70 1.26
CA ILE A 115 4.10 0.78 1.62
C ILE A 115 4.76 -0.55 2.02
N SER A 116 4.39 -1.10 3.16
CA SER A 116 4.84 -2.40 3.65
C SER A 116 3.62 -3.27 3.89
N VAL A 117 3.61 -4.45 3.28
CA VAL A 117 2.55 -5.44 3.49
C VAL A 117 3.13 -6.63 4.25
N SER A 118 2.53 -6.92 5.39
CA SER A 118 2.86 -8.06 6.24
C SER A 118 1.58 -8.71 6.78
N ALA A 119 1.72 -9.74 7.59
CA ALA A 119 0.59 -10.39 8.26
C ALA A 119 0.78 -10.38 9.77
N SER A 120 -0.28 -10.68 10.52
CA SER A 120 -0.11 -11.18 11.88
C SER A 120 0.59 -12.55 11.88
N ASP A 121 0.96 -13.03 13.07
CA ASP A 121 1.63 -14.32 13.18
C ASP A 121 0.78 -15.44 12.57
N TRP A 122 1.43 -16.24 11.72
CA TRP A 122 0.91 -17.52 11.30
C TRP A 122 0.84 -18.46 12.52
N LYS A 123 -0.21 -19.29 12.59
CA LYS A 123 -0.49 -20.16 13.74
C LYS A 123 -0.54 -21.62 13.31
N GLY A 124 0.52 -22.09 12.64
CA GLY A 124 0.67 -23.46 12.19
C GLY A 124 -0.26 -23.81 11.02
N LEU A 125 -1.40 -24.44 11.32
CA LEU A 125 -2.42 -24.76 10.32
C LEU A 125 -3.40 -23.61 10.05
N GLU A 126 -3.43 -22.63 10.95
CA GLU A 126 -4.27 -21.45 10.84
C GLU A 126 -3.56 -20.34 10.06
N ARG A 127 -4.33 -19.64 9.22
CA ARG A 127 -3.89 -18.44 8.52
C ARG A 127 -3.77 -17.26 9.51
N PRO A 128 -3.01 -16.22 9.15
CA PRO A 128 -3.06 -14.95 9.86
C PRO A 128 -4.50 -14.44 9.88
N ASP A 129 -4.88 -13.85 11.01
CA ASP A 129 -6.17 -13.17 11.18
C ASP A 129 -6.16 -11.74 10.61
N VAL A 130 -4.97 -11.20 10.33
CA VAL A 130 -4.79 -9.82 9.88
C VAL A 130 -3.75 -9.72 8.75
N SER A 131 -4.10 -8.98 7.70
CA SER A 131 -3.17 -8.41 6.71
C SER A 131 -2.85 -6.97 7.13
N ASN A 132 -1.59 -6.69 7.45
CA ASN A 132 -1.15 -5.35 7.84
C ASN A 132 -0.60 -4.64 6.61
N VAL A 133 -1.22 -3.51 6.25
CA VAL A 133 -0.72 -2.61 5.22
C VAL A 133 -0.27 -1.32 5.90
N THR A 134 1.03 -1.24 6.19
CA THR A 134 1.65 -0.04 6.77
C THR A 134 2.13 0.86 5.66
N TYR A 135 1.83 2.16 5.73
CA TYR A 135 2.27 3.13 4.75
C TYR A 135 2.71 4.41 5.44
N TYR A 136 3.69 5.07 4.83
CA TYR A 136 4.15 6.36 5.33
C TYR A 136 4.64 7.27 4.22
N TRP A 137 4.49 8.56 4.49
CA TRP A 137 5.01 9.68 3.72
C TRP A 137 6.15 10.34 4.50
N PRO A 138 7.11 11.00 3.85
CA PRO A 138 8.09 11.85 4.53
C PRO A 138 7.42 12.80 5.52
N ASN A 139 8.00 12.93 6.71
CA ASN A 139 7.51 13.81 7.79
C ASN A 139 6.09 13.50 8.31
N SER A 140 5.58 12.29 8.04
CA SER A 140 4.30 11.81 8.59
C SER A 140 4.51 10.55 9.42
N PRO A 141 3.81 10.36 10.55
CA PRO A 141 3.80 9.09 11.24
C PRO A 141 3.31 7.96 10.32
N PRO A 142 3.87 6.74 10.42
CA PRO A 142 3.32 5.59 9.71
C PRO A 142 1.87 5.33 10.11
N CYS A 143 1.03 5.06 9.12
CA CYS A 143 -0.31 4.55 9.31
C CYS A 143 -0.35 3.06 9.00
N ASN A 144 -1.22 2.32 9.67
CA ASN A 144 -1.42 0.91 9.42
C ASN A 144 -2.91 0.63 9.18
N ALA A 145 -3.23 0.09 8.02
CA ALA A 145 -4.52 -0.52 7.74
C ALA A 145 -4.43 -2.01 8.09
N ALA A 146 -5.01 -2.38 9.23
CA ALA A 146 -5.12 -3.77 9.68
C ALA A 146 -6.41 -4.37 9.12
N LEU A 147 -6.29 -5.18 8.08
CA LEU A 147 -7.41 -5.78 7.36
C LEU A 147 -7.68 -7.18 7.89
N THR A 148 -8.93 -7.44 8.27
CA THR A 148 -9.32 -8.76 8.78
C THR A 148 -9.28 -9.78 7.65
N VAL A 149 -8.61 -10.90 7.87
CA VAL A 149 -8.63 -12.05 6.96
C VAL A 149 -9.82 -12.92 7.33
N PRO A 150 -10.77 -13.18 6.41
CA PRO A 150 -11.90 -14.05 6.71
C PRO A 150 -11.42 -15.44 7.12
N PRO A 151 -12.07 -16.11 8.10
CA PRO A 151 -11.63 -17.41 8.64
C PRO A 151 -11.87 -18.61 7.70
N SER A 152 -11.84 -18.38 6.39
CA SER A 152 -12.01 -19.40 5.36
C SER A 152 -10.71 -19.61 4.57
N ILE A 153 -10.54 -20.83 4.05
CA ILE A 153 -9.35 -21.20 3.25
C ILE A 153 -9.27 -20.38 1.95
N ALA A 154 -10.39 -19.90 1.41
CA ALA A 154 -10.42 -19.08 0.20
C ALA A 154 -10.51 -17.57 0.48
N GLY A 155 -10.78 -17.16 1.72
CA GLY A 155 -11.01 -15.74 2.05
C GLY A 155 -9.76 -14.91 1.88
N MET A 156 -9.88 -13.73 1.29
CA MET A 156 -8.80 -12.75 1.23
C MET A 156 -9.23 -11.50 2.00
N PRO A 157 -8.28 -10.73 2.56
CA PRO A 157 -8.60 -9.39 3.05
C PRO A 157 -9.19 -8.55 1.92
N ASP A 158 -9.96 -7.53 2.28
CA ASP A 158 -10.47 -6.56 1.32
C ASP A 158 -9.33 -5.85 0.59
N ASP A 159 -9.58 -5.42 -0.64
CA ASP A 159 -8.64 -4.62 -1.41
C ASP A 159 -8.40 -3.27 -0.72
N ILE A 160 -7.19 -2.73 -0.83
CA ILE A 160 -6.86 -1.43 -0.28
C ILE A 160 -6.62 -0.41 -1.41
N PHE A 161 -7.27 0.74 -1.27
CA PHE A 161 -7.18 1.86 -2.18
C PHE A 161 -6.42 3.01 -1.49
N PHE A 162 -5.27 3.36 -2.03
CA PHE A 162 -4.52 4.54 -1.62
C PHE A 162 -5.04 5.77 -2.33
N VAL A 163 -5.31 6.84 -1.57
CA VAL A 163 -5.79 8.10 -2.11
C VAL A 163 -4.87 9.22 -1.66
N HIS A 164 -4.35 9.96 -2.63
CA HIS A 164 -3.63 11.21 -2.38
C HIS A 164 -4.62 12.35 -2.34
N ALA A 165 -4.65 13.07 -1.23
CA ALA A 165 -5.60 14.15 -1.00
C ALA A 165 -4.87 15.40 -0.51
N ALA A 166 -5.46 16.55 -0.81
CA ALA A 166 -5.01 17.82 -0.25
C ALA A 166 -5.84 18.19 0.98
N LYS A 167 -5.23 18.87 1.94
CA LYS A 167 -5.99 19.46 3.05
C LYS A 167 -6.63 20.77 2.58
N PRO A 168 -7.90 21.06 2.91
CA PRO A 168 -8.57 22.25 2.38
C PRO A 168 -7.98 23.55 2.96
N ASP A 169 -7.52 23.51 4.20
CA ASP A 169 -7.15 24.74 4.91
C ASP A 169 -5.64 24.86 5.17
N ALA A 170 -4.86 23.87 4.74
CA ALA A 170 -3.41 23.87 4.79
C ALA A 170 -2.89 23.43 3.43
N LYS A 171 -1.83 24.07 2.92
CA LYS A 171 -1.15 23.72 1.65
C LYS A 171 -0.39 22.39 1.78
N GLU A 172 -1.06 21.39 2.31
CA GLU A 172 -0.55 20.10 2.75
C GLU A 172 -1.20 19.03 1.89
N LEU A 173 -0.39 18.06 1.50
CA LEU A 173 -0.82 16.87 0.80
C LEU A 173 -0.63 15.69 1.74
N GLY A 174 -1.55 14.73 1.66
CA GLY A 174 -1.54 13.55 2.51
C GLY A 174 -1.91 12.31 1.70
N MET A 175 -1.62 11.17 2.30
CA MET A 175 -2.02 9.87 1.78
C MET A 175 -2.90 9.18 2.80
N THR A 176 -4.01 8.63 2.33
CA THR A 176 -4.91 7.79 3.11
C THR A 176 -5.13 6.47 2.40
N SER A 177 -5.75 5.53 3.11
CA SER A 177 -6.19 4.26 2.58
C SER A 177 -7.64 3.99 2.95
N THR A 178 -8.35 3.25 2.09
CA THR A 178 -9.70 2.76 2.36
C THR A 178 -9.89 1.41 1.69
N THR A 179 -10.85 0.62 2.15
CA THR A 179 -11.32 -0.61 1.48
C THR A 179 -12.59 -0.39 0.66
N HIS A 180 -13.15 0.83 0.70
CA HIS A 180 -14.41 1.16 0.05
C HIS A 180 -14.18 1.99 -1.21
N GLN A 181 -14.42 1.40 -2.39
CA GLN A 181 -14.30 2.10 -3.67
C GLN A 181 -15.20 3.34 -3.77
N GLU A 182 -16.40 3.30 -3.19
CA GLU A 182 -17.31 4.44 -3.11
C GLU A 182 -16.71 5.65 -2.38
N VAL A 183 -15.84 5.43 -1.40
CA VAL A 183 -15.11 6.51 -0.70
C VAL A 183 -14.05 7.11 -1.63
N VAL A 184 -13.42 6.30 -2.47
CA VAL A 184 -12.48 6.79 -3.51
C VAL A 184 -13.19 7.73 -4.47
N ASP A 185 -14.33 7.29 -5.02
CA ASP A 185 -15.13 8.11 -5.94
C ASP A 185 -15.62 9.40 -5.28
N MET A 186 -15.98 9.34 -3.99
CA MET A 186 -16.38 10.52 -3.23
C MET A 186 -15.22 11.50 -3.01
N VAL A 187 -14.03 11.01 -2.67
CA VAL A 187 -12.83 11.85 -2.48
C VAL A 187 -12.36 12.47 -3.80
N LEU A 188 -12.50 11.76 -4.92
CA LEU A 188 -12.17 12.29 -6.24
C LEU A 188 -13.19 13.34 -6.73
N ASN A 189 -14.48 13.18 -6.41
CA ASN A 189 -15.54 14.07 -6.90
C ASN A 189 -15.84 15.28 -6.01
N TYR A 190 -15.49 15.26 -4.71
CA TYR A 190 -15.78 16.36 -3.79
C TYR A 190 -14.52 16.98 -3.21
N ALA A 191 -14.47 18.32 -3.26
CA ALA A 191 -13.57 19.16 -2.49
C ALA A 191 -13.79 18.97 -0.98
N ILE A 192 -13.21 17.90 -0.43
CA ILE A 192 -12.24 17.91 0.66
C ILE A 192 -12.68 18.51 2.03
N ARG A 193 -13.91 19.00 2.23
CA ARG A 193 -14.33 19.56 3.54
C ARG A 193 -15.11 18.60 4.45
N GLY A 194 -15.98 17.75 3.89
CA GLY A 194 -16.91 16.94 4.70
C GLY A 194 -16.33 15.61 5.21
N ILE A 195 -15.62 14.88 4.35
CA ILE A 195 -15.07 13.53 4.66
C ILE A 195 -13.93 13.63 5.68
N PHE A 196 -13.20 14.75 5.65
CA PHE A 196 -12.08 15.05 6.53
C PHE A 196 -12.50 15.12 8.00
N TRP A 197 -13.71 15.63 8.27
CA TRP A 197 -14.22 15.84 9.63
C TRP A 197 -14.81 14.57 10.26
N VAL A 198 -15.33 13.64 9.45
CA VAL A 198 -15.96 12.40 9.94
C VAL A 198 -14.93 11.29 10.19
N ASN A 199 -13.79 11.33 9.49
CA ASN A 199 -12.80 10.25 9.49
C ASN A 199 -11.37 10.73 9.74
N GLU A 200 -11.17 11.71 10.62
CA GLU A 200 -9.84 12.23 11.04
C GLU A 200 -8.84 11.14 11.46
N LYS A 201 -9.31 9.94 11.82
CA LYS A 201 -8.50 8.77 12.18
C LYS A 201 -7.99 7.93 11.00
N LEU A 202 -8.44 8.15 9.77
CA LEU A 202 -8.03 7.39 8.56
C LEU A 202 -6.87 8.02 7.79
N PHE A 203 -6.45 9.23 8.14
CA PHE A 203 -5.49 10.00 7.35
C PHE A 203 -4.15 10.16 8.08
N SER A 204 -3.05 9.81 7.41
CA SER A 204 -1.72 10.30 7.77
C SER A 204 -1.53 11.67 7.11
N TRP A 205 -1.56 12.73 7.90
CA TRP A 205 -1.36 14.09 7.40
C TRP A 205 0.13 14.44 7.48
N ALA A 206 0.75 14.79 6.33
CA ALA A 206 2.06 15.43 6.34
C ALA A 206 1.92 16.90 6.76
N ILE A 207 2.68 17.30 7.77
CA ILE A 207 2.63 18.64 8.38
C ILE A 207 3.49 19.64 7.58
N GLY A 208 2.90 20.78 7.20
CA GLY A 208 3.51 22.13 7.14
C GLY A 208 4.59 22.43 6.09
N PRO A 209 4.81 23.72 5.74
CA PRO A 209 5.39 24.13 4.46
C PRO A 209 6.89 23.81 4.36
N PHE A 210 7.31 23.20 3.25
CA PHE A 210 8.73 23.18 2.90
C PHE A 210 9.21 24.59 2.55
N LYS A 211 10.33 24.98 3.18
CA LYS A 211 11.01 26.26 3.01
C LYS A 211 11.38 26.53 1.55
N PRO A 212 11.37 27.79 1.10
CA PRO A 212 11.89 28.16 -0.21
C PRO A 212 13.40 27.95 -0.23
N PHE A 213 13.91 27.36 -1.31
CA PHE A 213 15.26 27.62 -1.81
C PHE A 213 15.14 28.47 -3.07
#